data_AF-A0A8J3VDT8-F1
#
_entry.id   AF-A0A8J3VDT8-F1
#
_cell.length_a   1.000
_cell.length_b   1.000
_cell.length_c   1.000
_cell.angle_alpha   90.00
_cell.angle_beta   90.00
_cell.angle_gamma   90.00
#
_symmetry.space_group_name_H-M   'P 1'
#
loop_
_entity.id
_entity.type
_entity.pdbx_description
1 polymer ?
#
loop_
_entity_poly.entity_id
_entity_poly.type
_entity_poly.pdbx_seq_one_letter_code
_entity_poly.pdbx_strand_id
1 'polypeptide(L)'
;MPEASLGAPARQALLALLLFGAEAATNTALHERFALKIAKDAREQLVSTKLITAHQGKGGAFFHTLTDKGRDRATEELATQAPAGTSVGVRLLYAMANVLSNVMAQHGIKTDQVFGDEPAPEPGPAKTEYPQSVEHQIQSTYARLAKRRGELVSLVKLRGNLPMVPRDVLNKTLKAMDRQRTIQLDPDPNTKALPQEAHDAAIRVGGEDKHFISMGAQ
;
A
#
# COMPACT_ATOMS: atom_id res chain seq x y z
N MET A 1 -2.54 -28.03 12.36
CA MET A 1 -2.93 -27.65 13.73
C MET A 1 -3.37 -26.20 13.67
N PRO A 2 -4.60 -25.84 14.07
CA PRO A 2 -4.95 -24.42 14.18
C PRO A 2 -4.03 -23.81 15.25
N GLU A 3 -3.26 -22.78 14.88
CA GLU A 3 -2.44 -22.05 15.85
C GLU A 3 -3.34 -21.53 16.97
N ALA A 4 -2.90 -21.68 18.23
CA ALA A 4 -3.64 -21.19 19.38
C ALA A 4 -3.89 -19.68 19.22
N SER A 5 -5.16 -19.27 19.32
CA SER A 5 -5.54 -17.86 19.20
C SER A 5 -4.78 -17.02 20.22
N LEU A 6 -4.00 -16.05 19.75
CA LEU A 6 -3.28 -15.13 20.62
C LEU A 6 -4.27 -14.26 21.40
N GLY A 7 -3.98 -14.02 22.68
CA GLY A 7 -4.72 -13.04 23.48
C GLY A 7 -4.49 -11.62 22.98
N ALA A 8 -5.42 -10.70 23.26
CA ALA A 8 -5.28 -9.31 22.84
C ALA A 8 -3.95 -8.65 23.27
N PRO A 9 -3.43 -8.85 24.50
CA PRO A 9 -2.13 -8.29 24.90
C PRO A 9 -0.95 -8.84 24.10
N ALA A 10 -0.97 -10.14 23.75
CA ALA A 10 0.08 -10.76 22.93
C ALA A 10 0.05 -10.24 21.49
N ARG A 11 -1.14 -10.05 20.91
CA ARG A 11 -1.31 -9.42 19.59
C ARG A 11 -0.82 -7.97 19.57
N GLN A 12 -1.17 -7.19 20.58
CA GLN A 12 -0.70 -5.81 20.73
C GLN A 12 0.82 -5.73 20.85
N ALA A 13 1.42 -6.63 21.64
CA ALA A 13 2.87 -6.72 21.78
C ALA A 13 3.57 -7.08 20.45
N LEU A 14 3.02 -7.99 19.65
CA LEU A 14 3.54 -8.29 18.31
C LEU A 14 3.55 -7.07 17.39
N LEU A 15 2.42 -6.38 17.31
CA LEU A 15 2.30 -5.18 16.49
C LEU A 15 3.25 -4.08 16.99
N ALA A 16 3.36 -3.88 18.29
CA ALA A 16 4.28 -2.90 18.86
C ALA A 16 5.74 -3.23 18.53
N LEU A 17 6.14 -4.50 18.60
CA LEU A 17 7.50 -4.92 18.23
C LEU A 17 7.77 -4.76 16.73
N LEU A 18 6.80 -5.11 15.87
CA LEU A 18 6.91 -4.89 14.43
C LEU A 18 7.10 -3.39 14.12
N LEU A 19 6.27 -2.53 14.71
CA LEU A 19 6.33 -1.08 14.52
C LEU A 19 7.57 -0.45 15.18
N PHE A 20 8.14 -1.10 16.20
CA PHE A 20 9.34 -0.61 16.85
C PHE A 20 10.54 -0.65 15.91
N GLY A 21 10.61 -1.64 15.01
CA GLY A 21 11.63 -1.77 13.97
C GLY A 21 12.97 -2.31 14.46
N ALA A 22 13.35 -2.03 15.71
CA ALA A 22 14.67 -2.36 16.24
C ALA A 22 14.92 -3.86 16.47
N GLU A 23 16.18 -4.28 16.40
CA GLU A 23 16.66 -5.63 16.78
C GLU A 23 16.14 -6.11 18.14
N ALA A 24 16.04 -5.23 19.14
CA ALA A 24 15.50 -5.56 20.46
C ALA A 24 14.82 -4.36 21.12
N ALA A 25 13.65 -4.59 21.74
CA ALA A 25 12.89 -3.57 22.47
C ALA A 25 12.80 -3.91 23.96
N THR A 26 12.92 -2.90 24.81
CA THR A 26 12.64 -3.01 26.25
C THR A 26 11.26 -2.46 26.58
N ASN A 27 10.69 -2.86 27.72
CA ASN A 27 9.44 -2.26 28.21
C ASN A 27 9.55 -0.75 28.45
N THR A 28 10.74 -0.22 28.74
CA THR A 28 10.97 1.22 28.83
C THR A 28 10.79 1.88 27.47
N ALA A 29 11.47 1.38 26.44
CA ALA A 29 11.39 1.93 25.09
C ALA A 29 9.98 1.80 24.47
N LEU A 30 9.30 0.67 24.69
CA LEU A 30 7.93 0.46 24.22
C LEU A 30 6.94 1.38 24.93
N HIS A 31 7.15 1.66 26.22
CA HIS A 31 6.30 2.58 26.97
C HIS A 31 6.52 4.03 26.50
N GLU A 32 7.76 4.44 26.28
CA GLU A 32 8.08 5.79 25.79
C GLU A 32 7.48 6.03 24.39
N ARG A 33 7.54 5.04 23.49
CA ARG A 33 7.07 5.20 22.12
C ARG A 33 5.58 4.98 21.93
N PHE A 34 5.00 3.99 22.63
CA PHE A 34 3.63 3.51 22.37
C PHE A 34 2.73 3.49 23.61
N ALA A 35 3.23 3.94 24.77
CA ALA A 35 2.56 3.75 26.06
C ALA A 35 2.19 2.28 26.36
N LEU A 36 2.94 1.34 25.79
CA LEU A 36 2.70 -0.10 25.90
C LEU A 36 3.81 -0.80 26.69
N LYS A 37 3.43 -1.74 27.55
CA LYS A 37 4.34 -2.66 28.23
C LYS A 37 3.93 -4.09 27.93
N ILE A 38 4.91 -4.94 27.59
CA ILE A 38 4.72 -6.37 27.44
C ILE A 38 4.70 -6.99 28.84
N ALA A 39 3.51 -7.37 29.29
CA ALA A 39 3.30 -8.08 30.55
C ALA A 39 3.89 -9.50 30.51
N LYS A 40 4.13 -10.09 31.69
CA LYS A 40 4.72 -11.43 31.85
C LYS A 40 3.97 -12.48 31.05
N ASP A 41 2.64 -12.56 31.20
CA ASP A 41 1.81 -13.59 30.55
C ASP A 41 1.84 -13.47 29.02
N ALA A 42 1.77 -12.24 28.50
CA ALA A 42 1.88 -11.99 27.06
C ALA A 42 3.27 -12.40 26.53
N ARG A 43 4.34 -12.06 27.25
CA ARG A 43 5.70 -12.49 26.90
C ARG A 43 5.82 -14.00 26.90
N GLU A 44 5.33 -14.69 27.93
CA GLU A 44 5.40 -16.15 28.04
C GLU A 44 4.62 -16.83 26.90
N GLN A 45 3.45 -16.30 26.54
CA GLN A 45 2.70 -16.76 25.38
C GLN A 45 3.49 -16.57 24.08
N LEU A 46 4.07 -15.40 23.84
CA LEU A 46 4.83 -15.11 22.61
C LEU A 46 6.14 -15.91 22.52
N VAL A 47 6.80 -16.17 23.65
CA VAL A 47 8.02 -17.00 23.70
C VAL A 47 7.67 -18.48 23.48
N SER A 48 6.63 -19.00 24.13
CA SER A 48 6.22 -20.42 23.97
C SER A 48 5.78 -20.75 22.54
N THR A 49 5.20 -19.78 21.84
CA THR A 49 4.79 -19.88 20.43
C THR A 49 5.91 -19.58 19.43
N LYS A 50 7.11 -19.26 19.94
CA LYS A 50 8.32 -18.90 19.19
C LYS A 50 8.15 -17.67 18.29
N LEU A 51 7.27 -16.74 18.67
CA LEU A 51 7.05 -15.51 17.91
C LEU A 51 8.05 -14.43 18.32
N ILE A 52 8.51 -14.45 19.57
CA ILE A 52 9.59 -13.57 20.04
C ILE A 52 10.67 -14.40 20.75
N THR A 53 11.87 -13.84 20.83
CA THR A 53 12.83 -14.22 21.88
C THR A 53 12.83 -13.14 22.95
N ALA A 54 13.04 -13.55 24.20
CA ALA A 54 13.16 -12.64 25.33
C ALA A 54 14.38 -13.02 26.16
N HIS A 55 15.25 -12.05 26.44
CA HIS A 55 16.42 -12.26 27.28
C HIS A 55 16.53 -11.14 28.32
N GLN A 56 17.11 -11.44 29.46
CA GLN A 56 17.28 -10.49 30.55
C GLN A 56 18.67 -9.85 30.46
N GLY A 57 18.72 -8.52 30.38
CA GLY A 57 19.98 -7.77 30.33
C GLY A 57 20.49 -7.36 31.71
N LYS A 58 21.62 -6.63 31.71
CA LYS A 58 22.17 -6.02 32.93
C LYS A 58 21.14 -5.07 33.55
N GLY A 59 20.86 -5.23 34.84
CA GLY A 59 19.82 -4.46 35.55
C GLY A 59 18.42 -5.10 35.53
N GLY A 60 18.26 -6.29 34.94
CA GLY A 60 17.03 -7.07 35.01
C GLY A 60 15.93 -6.67 34.04
N ALA A 61 16.21 -5.73 33.13
CA ALA A 61 15.31 -5.41 32.03
C ALA A 61 15.22 -6.58 31.03
N PHE A 62 14.02 -6.83 30.54
CA PHE A 62 13.82 -7.76 29.43
C PHE A 62 13.97 -7.05 28.10
N PHE A 63 14.73 -7.68 27.20
CA PHE A 63 14.88 -7.33 25.80
C PHE A 63 14.05 -8.32 24.98
N HIS A 64 13.18 -7.79 24.14
CA HIS A 64 12.26 -8.53 23.29
C HIS A 64 12.67 -8.36 21.84
N THR A 65 12.99 -9.47 21.19
CA THR A 65 13.35 -9.50 19.78
C THR A 65 12.27 -10.23 19.00
N LEU A 66 11.78 -9.62 17.93
CA LEU A 66 10.84 -10.24 17.03
C LEU A 66 11.56 -11.28 16.17
N THR A 67 11.06 -12.52 16.16
CA THR A 67 11.57 -13.56 15.25
C THR A 67 10.97 -13.40 13.86
N ASP A 68 11.49 -14.11 12.86
CA ASP A 68 10.91 -14.10 11.51
C ASP A 68 9.48 -14.68 11.52
N LYS A 69 9.25 -15.76 12.27
CA LYS A 69 7.90 -16.30 12.50
C LYS A 69 6.98 -15.24 13.16
N GLY A 70 7.52 -14.47 14.10
CA GLY A 70 6.83 -13.36 14.75
C GLY A 70 6.47 -12.23 13.79
N ARG A 71 7.39 -11.90 12.86
CA ARG A 71 7.15 -10.94 11.79
C ARG A 71 6.03 -11.41 10.87
N ASP A 72 6.09 -12.64 10.38
CA ASP A 72 5.05 -13.21 9.51
C ASP A 72 3.69 -13.16 10.21
N ARG A 73 3.64 -13.57 11.48
CA ARG A 73 2.40 -13.53 12.27
C ARG A 73 1.91 -12.10 12.51
N ALA A 74 2.79 -11.15 12.80
CA ALA A 74 2.42 -9.74 12.97
C ALA A 74 1.90 -9.13 11.65
N THR A 75 2.45 -9.53 10.51
CA THR A 75 1.95 -9.15 9.18
C THR A 75 0.56 -9.71 8.93
N GLU A 76 0.31 -10.98 9.27
CA GLU A 76 -1.04 -11.57 9.21
C GLU A 76 -2.04 -10.78 10.06
N GLU A 77 -1.64 -10.32 11.25
CA GLU A 77 -2.49 -9.51 12.13
C GLU A 77 -2.94 -8.19 11.48
N LEU A 78 -2.13 -7.58 10.61
CA LEU A 78 -2.52 -6.37 9.87
C LEU A 78 -3.66 -6.63 8.86
N ALA A 79 -3.80 -7.86 8.40
CA ALA A 79 -4.85 -8.31 7.49
C ALA A 79 -6.05 -8.95 8.22
N THR A 80 -6.09 -8.89 9.56
CA THR A 80 -7.22 -9.44 10.33
C THR A 80 -8.37 -8.45 10.45
N GLN A 81 -9.59 -8.97 10.58
CA GLN A 81 -10.72 -8.15 10.98
C GLN A 81 -10.67 -7.82 12.47
N ALA A 82 -11.25 -6.68 12.84
CA ALA A 82 -11.40 -6.31 14.24
C ALA A 82 -12.23 -7.37 14.99
N PRO A 83 -11.82 -7.79 16.20
CA PRO A 83 -12.60 -8.70 17.02
C PRO A 83 -14.02 -8.16 17.31
N ALA A 84 -14.98 -9.08 17.44
CA ALA A 84 -16.35 -8.73 17.84
C ALA A 84 -16.34 -7.96 19.18
N GLY A 85 -17.21 -6.94 19.30
CA GLY A 85 -17.34 -6.13 20.51
C GLY A 85 -16.32 -4.99 20.66
N THR A 86 -15.39 -4.79 19.71
CA THR A 86 -14.52 -3.61 19.69
C THR A 86 -15.27 -2.33 19.28
N SER A 87 -14.83 -1.16 19.77
CA SER A 87 -15.44 0.14 19.45
C SER A 87 -15.31 0.52 17.97
N VAL A 88 -16.16 1.44 17.48
CA VAL A 88 -16.14 1.91 16.08
C VAL A 88 -14.75 2.40 15.67
N GLY A 89 -14.10 3.21 16.51
CA GLY A 89 -12.77 3.74 16.24
C GLY A 89 -11.72 2.65 16.06
N VAL A 90 -11.74 1.62 16.92
CA VAL A 90 -10.84 0.47 16.78
C VAL A 90 -11.13 -0.30 15.49
N ARG A 91 -12.39 -0.53 15.15
CA ARG A 91 -12.75 -1.20 13.89
C ARG A 91 -12.26 -0.44 12.66
N LEU A 92 -12.30 0.90 12.69
CA LEU A 92 -11.79 1.73 11.60
C LEU A 92 -10.26 1.58 11.46
N LEU A 93 -9.52 1.50 12.56
CA LEU A 93 -8.07 1.26 12.53
C LEU A 93 -7.72 -0.09 11.91
N TYR A 94 -8.46 -1.15 12.27
CA TYR A 94 -8.31 -2.46 11.62
C TYR A 94 -8.65 -2.41 10.13
N ALA A 95 -9.74 -1.73 9.75
CA ALA A 95 -10.09 -1.57 8.34
C ALA A 95 -8.99 -0.85 7.56
N MET A 96 -8.42 0.21 8.12
CA MET A 96 -7.28 0.93 7.52
C MET A 96 -6.04 0.05 7.38
N ALA A 97 -5.70 -0.74 8.42
CA ALA A 97 -4.60 -1.71 8.36
C ALA A 97 -4.81 -2.76 7.26
N ASN A 98 -6.04 -3.25 7.08
CA ASN A 98 -6.40 -4.17 6.00
C ASN A 98 -6.24 -3.53 4.62
N VAL A 99 -6.71 -2.29 4.43
CA VAL A 99 -6.53 -1.58 3.15
C VAL A 99 -5.04 -1.43 2.87
N LEU A 100 -4.23 -1.03 3.85
CA LEU A 100 -2.79 -0.90 3.69
C LEU A 100 -2.14 -2.25 3.34
N SER A 101 -2.50 -3.33 4.03
CA SER A 101 -2.02 -4.69 3.76
C SER A 101 -2.33 -5.12 2.32
N ASN A 102 -3.55 -4.88 1.86
CA ASN A 102 -3.95 -5.19 0.49
C ASN A 102 -3.16 -4.36 -0.54
N VAL A 103 -2.95 -3.07 -0.29
CA VAL A 103 -2.15 -2.22 -1.18
C VAL A 103 -0.70 -2.69 -1.23
N MET A 104 -0.10 -3.02 -0.08
CA MET A 104 1.25 -3.56 -0.01
C MET A 104 1.37 -4.87 -0.81
N ALA A 105 0.44 -5.79 -0.60
CA ALA A 105 0.39 -7.06 -1.33
C ALA A 105 0.23 -6.87 -2.85
N GLN A 106 -0.64 -5.94 -3.27
CA GLN A 106 -0.87 -5.62 -4.69
C GLN A 106 0.39 -5.09 -5.38
N HIS A 107 1.24 -4.37 -4.66
CA HIS A 107 2.45 -3.74 -5.19
C HIS A 107 3.73 -4.53 -4.88
N GLY A 108 3.62 -5.71 -4.25
CA GLY A 108 4.78 -6.50 -3.85
C GLY A 108 5.65 -5.84 -2.78
N ILE A 109 5.11 -4.86 -2.04
CA ILE A 109 5.80 -4.18 -0.95
C ILE A 109 5.82 -5.13 0.25
N LYS A 110 7.01 -5.39 0.77
CA LYS A 110 7.17 -6.26 1.94
C LYS A 110 7.04 -5.44 3.23
N THR A 111 6.59 -6.09 4.30
CA THR A 111 6.37 -5.45 5.61
C THR A 111 7.67 -4.90 6.22
N ASP A 112 8.80 -5.56 5.99
CA ASP A 112 10.12 -5.13 6.41
C ASP A 112 10.56 -3.82 5.72
N GLN A 113 10.14 -3.56 4.48
CA GLN A 113 10.42 -2.30 3.77
C GLN A 113 9.67 -1.10 4.35
N VAL A 114 8.55 -1.34 5.05
CA VAL A 114 7.70 -0.29 5.63
C VAL A 114 7.96 -0.10 7.12
N PHE A 115 8.24 -1.18 7.84
CA PHE A 115 8.32 -1.19 9.31
C PHE A 115 9.66 -1.71 9.85
N GLY A 116 10.58 -2.15 8.99
CA GLY A 116 11.87 -2.70 9.40
C GLY A 116 12.93 -1.64 9.73
N ASP A 117 14.07 -2.13 10.21
CA ASP A 117 15.24 -1.39 10.67
C ASP A 117 16.13 -0.83 9.53
N GLU A 118 15.66 -0.87 8.28
CA GLU A 118 16.43 -0.29 7.18
C GLU A 118 16.56 1.21 7.47
N PRO A 119 17.77 1.77 7.61
CA PRO A 119 17.94 3.17 7.92
C PRO A 119 17.17 3.95 6.87
N ALA A 120 16.26 4.81 7.31
CA ALA A 120 15.58 5.74 6.43
C ALA A 120 16.65 6.32 5.50
N PRO A 121 16.54 6.16 4.17
CA PRO A 121 17.57 6.65 3.29
C PRO A 121 17.83 8.11 3.67
N GLU A 122 19.10 8.50 3.81
CA GLU A 122 19.45 9.90 4.03
C GLU A 122 18.61 10.76 3.08
N PRO A 123 18.14 11.97 3.48
CA PRO A 123 17.37 12.84 2.61
C PRO A 123 18.25 13.39 1.47
N GLY A 124 18.68 12.50 0.57
CA GLY A 124 18.88 12.79 -0.82
C GLY A 124 17.52 13.07 -1.47
N PRO A 125 17.51 13.61 -2.70
CA PRO A 125 16.27 13.96 -3.38
C PRO A 125 15.34 12.75 -3.32
N ALA A 126 14.18 12.93 -2.68
CA ALA A 126 13.26 11.87 -2.30
C ALA A 126 13.16 10.83 -3.42
N LYS A 127 13.73 9.65 -3.20
CA LYS A 127 13.47 8.48 -4.04
C LYS A 127 12.04 8.05 -3.75
N THR A 128 11.11 8.73 -4.40
CA THR A 128 9.69 8.39 -4.48
C THR A 128 9.51 7.24 -5.49
N GLU A 129 10.29 6.17 -5.30
CA GLU A 129 10.20 4.96 -6.11
C GLU A 129 9.49 3.85 -5.32
N TYR A 130 8.26 4.13 -4.90
CA TYR A 130 7.24 3.16 -5.33
C TYR A 130 7.26 3.26 -6.86
N PRO A 131 7.32 2.16 -7.64
CA PRO A 131 7.05 2.29 -9.07
C PRO A 131 5.71 2.99 -9.16
N GLN A 132 5.69 4.27 -9.56
CA GLN A 132 4.46 5.03 -9.60
C GLN A 132 3.54 4.19 -10.47
N SER A 133 2.45 3.70 -9.88
CA SER A 133 1.55 2.83 -10.62
C SER A 133 1.20 3.56 -11.91
N VAL A 134 1.18 2.84 -13.03
CA VAL A 134 0.92 3.47 -14.33
C VAL A 134 -0.39 4.27 -14.27
N GLU A 135 -1.34 3.85 -13.44
CA GLU A 135 -2.57 4.58 -13.09
C GLU A 135 -2.29 5.96 -12.46
N HIS A 136 -1.42 6.05 -11.45
CA HIS A 136 -1.03 7.32 -10.84
C HIS A 136 -0.27 8.24 -11.83
N GLN A 137 0.55 7.67 -12.70
CA GLN A 137 1.22 8.42 -13.77
C GLN A 137 0.21 8.97 -14.78
N ILE A 138 -0.80 8.19 -15.16
CA ILE A 138 -1.92 8.63 -16.01
C ILE A 138 -2.71 9.75 -15.34
N GLN A 139 -3.10 9.58 -14.07
CA GLN A 139 -3.87 10.57 -13.31
C GLN A 139 -3.13 11.90 -13.16
N SER A 140 -1.86 11.86 -12.74
CA SER A 140 -1.03 13.06 -12.58
C SER A 140 -0.77 13.76 -13.91
N THR A 141 -0.56 13.01 -14.99
CA THR A 141 -0.37 13.57 -16.33
C THR A 141 -1.67 14.20 -16.85
N TYR A 142 -2.81 13.53 -16.68
CA TYR A 142 -4.11 14.11 -17.03
C TYR A 142 -4.37 15.40 -16.25
N ALA A 143 -4.14 15.42 -14.93
CA ALA A 143 -4.34 16.61 -14.11
C ALA A 143 -3.48 17.81 -14.54
N ARG A 144 -2.31 17.56 -15.14
CA ARG A 144 -1.44 18.60 -15.71
C ARG A 144 -1.91 19.08 -17.09
N LEU A 145 -2.50 18.19 -17.89
CA LEU A 145 -2.96 18.49 -19.25
C LEU A 145 -4.37 19.09 -19.30
N ALA A 146 -5.25 18.68 -18.39
CA ALA A 146 -6.61 19.20 -18.26
C ALA A 146 -6.59 20.55 -17.54
N LYS A 147 -7.17 21.58 -18.17
CA LYS A 147 -7.36 22.91 -17.59
C LYS A 147 -8.59 22.96 -16.68
N ARG A 148 -9.55 22.06 -16.89
CA ARG A 148 -10.78 21.92 -16.07
C ARG A 148 -11.12 20.45 -15.82
N ARG A 149 -11.93 20.20 -14.77
CA ARG A 149 -12.49 18.86 -14.51
C ARG A 149 -13.34 18.40 -15.69
N GLY A 150 -13.26 17.11 -16.01
CA GLY A 150 -13.97 16.50 -17.15
C GLY A 150 -13.52 16.99 -18.54
N GLU A 151 -12.37 17.66 -18.66
CA GLU A 151 -11.87 18.05 -19.98
C GLU A 151 -11.37 16.85 -20.78
N LEU A 152 -11.73 16.80 -22.07
CA LEU A 152 -11.23 15.80 -22.99
C LEU A 152 -9.76 16.09 -23.33
N VAL A 153 -8.88 15.20 -22.90
CA VAL A 153 -7.46 15.24 -23.23
C VAL A 153 -7.18 14.17 -24.30
N SER A 154 -6.49 14.53 -25.39
CA SER A 154 -6.21 13.56 -26.45
C SER A 154 -5.20 12.51 -25.99
N LEU A 155 -5.38 11.27 -26.44
CA LEU A 155 -4.45 10.18 -26.15
C LEU A 155 -3.07 10.41 -26.76
N VAL A 156 -2.97 11.16 -27.87
CA VAL A 156 -1.68 11.61 -28.44
C VAL A 156 -0.90 12.41 -27.40
N LYS A 157 -1.54 13.44 -26.81
CA LYS A 157 -0.91 14.31 -25.81
C LYS A 157 -0.58 13.55 -24.53
N LEU A 158 -1.48 12.68 -24.07
CA LEU A 158 -1.26 11.85 -22.90
C LEU A 158 -0.03 10.95 -23.08
N ARG A 159 0.04 10.21 -24.21
CA ARG A 159 1.16 9.32 -24.55
C ARG A 159 2.48 10.07 -24.67
N GLY A 160 2.47 11.24 -25.33
CA GLY A 160 3.66 12.08 -25.46
C GLY A 160 4.24 12.57 -24.12
N ASN A 161 3.42 12.61 -23.06
CA ASN A 161 3.85 12.98 -21.71
C ASN A 161 4.20 11.78 -20.82
N LEU A 162 4.13 10.55 -21.35
CA LEU A 162 4.45 9.29 -20.66
C LEU A 162 5.44 8.43 -21.46
N PRO A 163 6.62 8.96 -21.88
CA PRO A 163 7.54 8.25 -22.77
C PRO A 163 8.17 7.01 -22.14
N MET A 164 8.19 6.92 -20.81
CA MET A 164 8.77 5.80 -20.06
C MET A 164 7.80 4.64 -19.85
N VAL A 165 6.51 4.79 -20.22
CA VAL A 165 5.51 3.74 -20.06
C VAL A 165 5.37 2.95 -21.37
N PRO A 166 5.61 1.63 -21.37
CA PRO A 166 5.37 0.80 -22.54
C PRO A 166 3.92 0.92 -23.03
N ARG A 167 3.75 1.00 -24.36
CA ARG A 167 2.45 1.27 -24.99
C ARG A 167 1.39 0.22 -24.69
N ASP A 168 1.78 -1.04 -24.64
CA ASP A 168 0.94 -2.18 -24.28
C ASP A 168 0.46 -2.09 -22.82
N VAL A 169 1.37 -1.74 -21.91
CA VAL A 169 1.08 -1.51 -20.49
C VAL A 169 0.11 -0.34 -20.33
N LEU A 170 0.40 0.81 -20.96
CA LEU A 170 -0.46 2.00 -20.92
C LEU A 170 -1.87 1.69 -21.44
N ASN A 171 -1.99 0.96 -22.56
CA ASN A 171 -3.28 0.59 -23.13
C ASN A 171 -4.08 -0.35 -22.23
N LYS A 172 -3.40 -1.35 -21.62
CA LYS A 172 -4.04 -2.28 -20.69
C LYS A 172 -4.56 -1.54 -19.46
N THR A 173 -3.76 -0.62 -18.92
CA THR A 173 -4.13 0.20 -17.76
C THR A 173 -5.30 1.13 -18.06
N LEU A 174 -5.27 1.86 -19.18
CA LEU A 174 -6.38 2.74 -19.58
C LEU A 174 -7.70 1.95 -19.76
N LYS A 175 -7.65 0.76 -20.35
CA LYS A 175 -8.83 -0.13 -20.45
C LYS A 175 -9.33 -0.61 -19.08
N ALA A 176 -8.42 -0.90 -18.15
CA ALA A 176 -8.79 -1.31 -16.80
C ALA A 176 -9.47 -0.17 -16.04
N MET A 177 -8.92 1.05 -16.11
CA MET A 177 -9.46 2.25 -15.47
C MET A 177 -10.83 2.65 -16.06
N ASP A 178 -11.02 2.53 -17.38
CA ASP A 178 -12.30 2.77 -18.05
C ASP A 178 -13.36 1.76 -17.59
N ARG A 179 -13.00 0.47 -17.51
CA ARG A 179 -13.87 -0.59 -16.98
C ARG A 179 -14.26 -0.35 -15.51
N GLN A 180 -13.35 0.20 -14.71
CA GLN A 180 -13.58 0.56 -13.30
C GLN A 180 -14.34 1.89 -13.13
N ARG A 181 -14.66 2.59 -14.23
CA ARG A 181 -15.31 3.90 -14.24
C ARG A 181 -14.51 4.99 -13.50
N THR A 182 -13.20 4.83 -13.43
CA THR A 182 -12.30 5.85 -12.87
C THR A 182 -11.97 6.93 -13.92
N ILE A 183 -12.03 6.55 -15.20
CA ILE A 183 -11.88 7.43 -16.36
C ILE A 183 -13.00 7.14 -17.36
N GLN A 184 -13.14 7.99 -18.37
CA GLN A 184 -13.92 7.71 -19.57
C GLN A 184 -13.04 7.82 -20.81
N LEU A 185 -13.20 6.87 -21.73
CA LEU A 185 -12.57 6.88 -23.04
C LEU A 185 -13.58 7.25 -24.13
N ASP A 186 -13.36 8.40 -24.75
CA ASP A 186 -14.31 9.00 -25.70
C ASP A 186 -13.78 8.94 -27.15
N PRO A 187 -14.63 8.62 -28.13
CA PRO A 187 -14.29 8.73 -29.54
C PRO A 187 -14.27 10.20 -29.98
N ASP A 188 -13.51 10.53 -31.02
CA ASP A 188 -13.65 11.83 -31.67
C ASP A 188 -14.89 11.81 -32.59
N PRO A 189 -15.81 12.78 -32.47
CA PRO A 189 -17.00 12.84 -33.32
C PRO A 189 -16.69 13.06 -34.81
N ASN A 190 -15.50 13.54 -35.16
CA ASN A 190 -15.03 13.70 -36.54
C ASN A 190 -13.81 12.81 -36.83
N THR A 191 -13.94 11.52 -36.54
CA THR A 191 -12.85 10.54 -36.62
C THR A 191 -12.18 10.46 -38.00
N LYS A 192 -12.91 10.71 -39.09
CA LYS A 192 -12.37 10.67 -40.47
C LYS A 192 -11.43 11.82 -40.80
N ALA A 193 -11.53 12.94 -40.07
CA ALA A 193 -10.68 14.11 -40.26
C ALA A 193 -9.46 14.11 -39.34
N LEU A 194 -9.28 13.07 -38.52
CA LEU A 194 -8.16 12.96 -37.60
C LEU A 194 -6.85 12.66 -38.37
N PRO A 195 -5.72 13.21 -37.91
CA PRO A 195 -4.42 12.86 -38.46
C PRO A 195 -4.08 11.39 -38.12
N GLN A 196 -3.24 10.77 -38.93
CA GLN A 196 -2.79 9.38 -38.74
C GLN A 196 -2.25 9.14 -37.32
N GLU A 197 -1.53 10.12 -36.77
CA GLU A 197 -0.99 10.05 -35.40
C GLU A 197 -2.09 9.85 -34.33
N ALA A 198 -3.28 10.41 -34.54
CA ALA A 198 -4.40 10.26 -33.61
C ALA A 198 -5.04 8.87 -33.74
N HIS A 199 -5.11 8.31 -34.94
CA HIS A 199 -5.50 6.92 -35.16
C HIS A 199 -4.49 5.95 -34.53
N ASP A 200 -3.20 6.22 -34.70
CA ASP A 200 -2.13 5.43 -34.08
C ASP A 200 -2.15 5.60 -32.55
N ALA A 201 -2.60 6.74 -32.03
CA ALA A 201 -2.75 6.96 -30.59
C ALA A 201 -3.99 6.30 -29.98
N ALA A 202 -4.95 5.85 -30.80
CA ALA A 202 -6.24 5.39 -30.33
C ALA A 202 -6.15 4.11 -29.49
N ILE A 203 -7.21 3.87 -28.72
CA ILE A 203 -7.43 2.64 -27.96
C ILE A 203 -8.77 2.04 -28.38
N ARG A 204 -8.74 0.82 -28.90
CA ARG A 204 -9.95 0.11 -29.29
C ARG A 204 -10.66 -0.51 -28.08
N VAL A 205 -11.89 -0.08 -27.83
CA VAL A 205 -12.79 -0.57 -26.76
C VAL A 205 -14.16 -0.84 -27.36
N GLY A 206 -14.72 -2.03 -27.15
CA GLY A 206 -16.06 -2.37 -27.66
C GLY A 206 -16.22 -2.31 -29.18
N GLY A 207 -15.11 -2.45 -29.94
CA GLY A 207 -15.12 -2.38 -31.40
C GLY A 207 -14.98 -0.97 -31.99
N GLU A 208 -14.91 0.07 -31.15
CA GLU A 208 -14.72 1.46 -31.56
C GLU A 208 -13.36 1.98 -31.07
N ASP A 209 -12.74 2.86 -31.87
CA ASP A 209 -11.48 3.49 -31.52
C ASP A 209 -11.75 4.76 -30.69
N LYS A 210 -11.19 4.79 -29.48
CA LYS A 210 -11.28 5.92 -28.55
C LYS A 210 -10.03 6.79 -28.67
N HIS A 211 -10.22 8.10 -28.65
CA HIS A 211 -9.19 9.09 -28.99
C HIS A 211 -8.92 10.06 -27.85
N PHE A 212 -9.84 10.17 -26.89
CA PHE A 212 -9.74 11.04 -25.74
C PHE A 212 -9.91 10.29 -24.43
N ILE A 213 -9.36 10.88 -23.38
CA ILE A 213 -9.57 10.52 -21.99
C ILE A 213 -10.21 11.71 -21.28
N SER A 214 -11.17 11.44 -20.40
CA SER A 214 -11.67 12.40 -19.42
C SER A 214 -11.73 11.78 -18.02
N MET A 215 -11.60 12.63 -16.99
CA MET A 215 -11.71 12.25 -15.58
C MET A 215 -12.50 13.30 -14.80
N GLY A 216 -13.36 12.83 -13.89
CA GLY A 216 -14.16 13.69 -13.02
C GLY A 216 -15.32 14.41 -13.73
N ALA A 217 -15.80 13.87 -14.84
CA ALA A 217 -17.09 14.26 -15.43
C ALA A 217 -18.22 13.53 -14.69
N GLN A 218 -18.59 14.03 -13.51
CA GLN A 218 -19.86 13.73 -12.86
C GLN A 218 -20.50 15.04 -12.39
#